data_AF-A0A0C9WND8-F1
#
_entry.id   AF-A0A0C9WND8-F1
#
_cell.length_a   1.000
_cell.length_b   1.000
_cell.length_c   1.000
_cell.angle_alpha   90.00
_cell.angle_beta   90.00
_cell.angle_gamma   90.00
#
_symmetry.space_group_name_H-M   'P 1'
#
loop_
_entity.id
_entity.type
_entity.pdbx_description
1 polymer ?
#
loop_
_entity_poly.entity_id
_entity_poly.type
_entity_poly.pdbx_seq_one_letter_code
_entity_poly.pdbx_strand_id
1 'polypeptide(L)'
;GDIFLNLPRSFHGPLLLKIKDGKIRFSEEVQAQITTFSEDKGIRKCFLGEFVAEEYGEEGWAGDEVTAGTKDRSIYIWFDE
;
A
#
# COMPACT_ATOMS: atom_id res chain seq x y z
N GLY A 1 -4.22 17.19 1.03
CA GLY A 1 -4.53 17.05 -0.40
C GLY A 1 -4.82 15.59 -0.70
N ASP A 2 -5.56 15.31 -1.77
CA ASP A 2 -5.75 13.94 -2.24
C ASP A 2 -4.42 13.41 -2.81
N ILE A 3 -4.12 12.14 -2.54
CA ILE A 3 -2.92 11.45 -3.02
C ILE A 3 -3.35 10.41 -4.05
N PHE A 4 -2.68 10.42 -5.17
CA PHE A 4 -2.93 9.58 -6.33
C PHE A 4 -1.63 8.80 -6.61
N LEU A 5 -1.64 7.49 -6.37
CA LEU A 5 -0.49 6.62 -6.61
C LEU A 5 -0.79 5.71 -7.78
N ASN A 6 0.01 5.86 -8.82
CA ASN A 6 0.03 4.94 -9.94
C ASN A 6 1.27 4.05 -9.77
N LEU A 7 1.06 2.74 -9.69
CA LEU A 7 2.10 1.76 -9.44
C LEU A 7 2.34 0.92 -10.69
N PRO A 8 3.59 0.59 -11.04
CA PRO A 8 3.81 -0.36 -12.11
C PRO A 8 3.20 -1.72 -11.74
N ARG A 9 2.73 -2.49 -12.72
CA ARG A 9 2.20 -3.85 -12.49
C ARG A 9 3.22 -4.82 -11.92
N SER A 10 4.51 -4.49 -12.04
CA SER A 10 5.62 -5.22 -11.44
C SER A 10 5.89 -4.84 -9.98
N PHE A 11 5.20 -3.82 -9.44
CA PHE A 11 5.38 -3.44 -8.04
C PHE A 11 4.97 -4.62 -7.16
N HIS A 12 5.88 -4.96 -6.26
CA HIS A 12 5.68 -6.00 -5.27
C HIS A 12 6.35 -5.55 -3.98
N GLY A 13 5.61 -5.50 -2.89
CA GLY A 13 6.16 -5.03 -1.62
C GLY A 13 5.16 -4.38 -0.66
N PRO A 14 5.65 -3.87 0.48
CA PRO A 14 4.84 -3.28 1.52
C PRO A 14 4.29 -1.90 1.16
N LEU A 15 3.06 -1.63 1.61
CA LEU A 15 2.42 -0.33 1.58
C LEU A 15 2.08 0.11 3.01
N LEU A 16 2.62 1.26 3.42
CA LEU A 16 2.28 1.95 4.66
C LEU A 16 1.45 3.20 4.37
N LEU A 17 0.15 3.10 4.60
CA LEU A 17 -0.81 4.16 4.27
C LEU A 17 -1.32 4.82 5.55
N LYS A 18 -1.25 6.15 5.62
CA LYS A 18 -1.65 6.93 6.81
C LYS A 18 -2.74 7.93 6.45
N ILE A 19 -3.83 7.87 7.18
CA ILE A 19 -5.00 8.74 7.02
C ILE A 19 -5.55 9.15 8.37
N LYS A 20 -6.12 10.35 8.49
CA LYS A 20 -6.82 10.76 9.72
C LYS A 20 -8.32 10.85 9.49
N ASP A 21 -8.75 11.71 8.57
CA ASP A 21 -10.17 12.07 8.36
C ASP A 21 -10.67 11.77 6.92
N GLY A 22 -10.02 10.83 6.22
CA GLY A 22 -10.33 10.47 4.82
C GLY A 22 -10.46 8.96 4.56
N LYS A 23 -10.38 8.54 3.28
CA LYS A 23 -10.43 7.12 2.88
C LYS A 23 -9.22 6.67 2.06
N ILE A 24 -8.82 5.42 2.23
CA ILE A 24 -7.91 4.72 1.32
C ILE A 24 -8.75 3.95 0.32
N ARG A 25 -8.45 4.08 -0.97
CA ARG A 25 -9.14 3.39 -2.06
C ARG A 25 -8.15 2.71 -2.99
N PHE A 26 -8.39 1.45 -3.24
CA PHE A 26 -7.66 0.63 -4.20
C PHE A 26 -8.56 0.37 -5.41
N SER A 27 -7.99 0.36 -6.62
CA SER A 27 -8.69 -0.19 -7.80
C SER A 27 -9.01 -1.67 -7.60
N GLU A 28 -9.94 -2.22 -8.39
CA GLU A 28 -10.33 -3.64 -8.30
C GLU A 28 -9.11 -4.57 -8.51
N GLU A 29 -8.25 -4.24 -9.46
CA GLU A 29 -7.03 -5.01 -9.75
C GLU A 29 -6.04 -5.01 -8.58
N VAL A 30 -5.87 -3.88 -7.90
CA VAL A 30 -5.03 -3.78 -6.71
C VAL A 30 -5.67 -4.51 -5.54
N GLN A 31 -7.00 -4.41 -5.37
CA GLN A 31 -7.73 -5.16 -4.33
C GLN A 31 -7.56 -6.67 -4.46
N ALA A 32 -7.49 -7.18 -5.69
CA ALA A 32 -7.31 -8.60 -5.95
C ALA A 32 -5.91 -9.13 -5.54
N GLN A 33 -4.91 -8.25 -5.43
CA GLN A 33 -3.51 -8.62 -5.18
C GLN A 33 -2.96 -8.10 -3.84
N ILE A 34 -3.76 -7.34 -3.09
CA ILE A 34 -3.31 -6.71 -1.85
C ILE A 34 -3.74 -7.51 -0.62
N THR A 35 -2.78 -7.80 0.25
CA THR A 35 -3.03 -8.35 1.58
C THR A 35 -2.92 -7.24 2.62
N THR A 36 -3.94 -7.10 3.47
CA THR A 36 -3.91 -6.12 4.59
C THR A 36 -3.58 -6.84 5.89
N PHE A 37 -2.46 -6.48 6.51
CA PHE A 37 -2.01 -7.09 7.76
C PHE A 37 -2.59 -6.40 9.00
N SER A 38 -2.72 -5.07 8.95
CA SER A 38 -3.28 -4.32 10.07
C SER A 38 -3.92 -3.02 9.59
N GLU A 39 -5.01 -2.62 10.23
CA GLU A 39 -5.61 -1.30 10.10
C GLU A 39 -5.93 -0.78 11.51
N ASP A 40 -5.17 0.19 12.01
CA ASP A 40 -5.37 0.80 13.33
C ASP A 40 -5.14 2.31 13.28
N LYS A 41 -6.04 3.09 13.90
CA LYS A 41 -5.94 4.55 14.03
C LYS A 41 -5.58 5.28 12.73
N GLY A 42 -6.17 4.82 11.62
CA GLY A 42 -5.92 5.39 10.30
C GLY A 42 -4.56 5.05 9.70
N ILE A 43 -3.81 4.13 10.29
CA ILE A 43 -2.63 3.50 9.70
C ILE A 43 -3.05 2.14 9.14
N ARG A 44 -2.85 1.95 7.85
CA ARG A 44 -3.08 0.68 7.16
C ARG A 44 -1.75 0.14 6.67
N LYS A 45 -1.41 -1.08 7.09
CA LYS A 45 -0.23 -1.83 6.64
C LYS A 45 -0.69 -2.93 5.70
N CYS A 46 -0.21 -2.87 4.47
CA CYS A 46 -0.53 -3.81 3.43
C CYS A 46 0.73 -4.34 2.76
N PHE A 47 0.57 -5.39 1.97
CA PHE A 47 1.56 -5.88 1.02
C PHE A 47 0.86 -6.14 -0.30
N LEU A 48 1.41 -5.62 -1.39
CA LEU A 48 0.89 -5.82 -2.74
C LEU A 48 1.74 -6.89 -3.42
N GLY A 49 1.08 -7.93 -3.93
CA GLY A 49 1.74 -9.12 -4.47
C GLY A 49 1.69 -10.30 -3.49
N GLU A 50 2.41 -11.37 -3.84
CA GLU A 50 2.49 -12.58 -3.03
C GLU A 50 3.48 -12.38 -1.89
N PHE A 51 3.00 -12.44 -0.64
CA PHE A 51 3.92 -12.31 0.50
C PHE A 51 4.71 -13.61 0.71
N VAL A 52 6.03 -13.55 0.53
CA VAL A 52 6.96 -14.65 0.82
C VAL A 52 7.85 -14.24 2.00
N ALA A 53 7.78 -14.99 3.11
CA ALA A 53 8.45 -14.61 4.35
C ALA A 53 9.98 -14.56 4.22
N GLU A 54 10.53 -15.39 3.33
CA GLU A 54 11.96 -15.48 3.03
C GLU A 54 12.51 -14.21 2.35
N GLU A 55 11.66 -13.43 1.69
CA GLU A 55 12.05 -12.12 1.11
C GLU A 55 12.18 -11.04 2.20
N TYR A 56 11.57 -11.28 3.37
CA TYR A 56 11.72 -10.47 4.57
C TYR A 56 12.87 -11.03 5.41
N GLY A 57 14.10 -10.68 5.03
CA GLY A 57 15.31 -11.09 5.74
C GLY A 57 15.49 -10.38 7.11
N GLU A 58 16.56 -10.74 7.83
CA GLU A 58 16.90 -10.12 9.13
C GLU A 58 17.11 -8.59 9.03
N GLU A 59 17.53 -8.11 7.86
CA GLU A 59 17.73 -6.68 7.57
C GLU A 59 16.43 -5.95 7.17
N GLY A 60 15.31 -6.68 7.03
CA GLY A 60 14.02 -6.16 6.59
C GLY A 60 13.78 -6.31 5.09
N TRP A 61 12.88 -5.46 4.56
CA TRP A 61 12.48 -5.47 3.15
C TRP A 61 13.50 -4.72 2.28
N ALA A 62 13.96 -5.35 1.20
CA ALA A 62 14.94 -4.77 0.28
C ALA A 62 14.38 -4.41 -1.12
N GLY A 63 13.10 -4.71 -1.37
CA GLY A 63 12.44 -4.42 -2.65
C GLY A 63 11.70 -3.08 -2.68
N ASP A 64 10.68 -2.98 -3.53
CA ASP A 64 9.88 -1.76 -3.67
C ASP A 64 9.02 -1.50 -2.42
N GLU A 65 9.01 -0.27 -1.91
CA GLU A 65 8.19 0.14 -0.77
C GLU A 65 7.42 1.41 -1.10
N VAL A 66 6.19 1.50 -0.60
CA VAL A 66 5.41 2.75 -0.64
C VAL A 66 4.99 3.17 0.77
N THR A 67 5.33 4.42 1.13
CA THR A 67 4.74 5.11 2.27
C THR A 67 4.01 6.35 1.80
N ALA A 68 2.71 6.44 2.08
CA ALA A 68 1.89 7.59 1.72
C ALA A 68 1.00 8.03 2.88
N GLY A 69 0.84 9.35 3.05
CA GLY A 69 0.13 9.91 4.19
C GLY A 69 -0.59 11.21 3.89
N THR A 70 -1.87 11.29 4.25
CA THR A 70 -2.66 12.52 4.18
C THR A 70 -3.50 12.68 5.45
N LYS A 71 -3.82 13.92 5.84
CA LYS A 71 -4.60 14.17 7.05
C LYS A 71 -6.09 14.18 6.74
N ASP A 72 -6.51 15.00 5.78
CA ASP A 72 -7.92 15.41 5.65
C ASP A 72 -8.58 14.94 4.33
N ARG A 73 -7.87 14.12 3.56
CA ARG A 73 -8.23 13.76 2.18
C ARG A 73 -7.97 12.28 1.90
N SER A 74 -8.21 11.82 0.69
CA SER A 74 -8.14 10.38 0.37
C SER A 74 -6.83 9.98 -0.30
N ILE A 75 -6.49 8.70 -0.21
CA ILE A 75 -5.41 8.06 -0.96
C ILE A 75 -6.06 7.12 -1.97
N TYR A 76 -5.69 7.23 -3.23
CA TYR A 76 -6.16 6.41 -4.34
C TYR A 76 -4.97 5.67 -4.96
N ILE A 77 -5.11 4.38 -5.16
CA ILE A 77 -4.03 3.50 -5.63
C ILE A 77 -4.54 2.61 -6.77
N TRP A 78 -3.83 2.60 -7.88
CA TRP A 78 -4.10 1.78 -9.06
C TRP A 78 -2.80 1.37 -9.75
N PHE A 79 -2.89 0.44 -10.69
CA PHE A 79 -1.76 0.07 -11.54
C PHE A 79 -1.69 0.94 -12.79
N ASP A 80 -0.48 1.13 -13.31
CA ASP A 80 -0.24 1.73 -14.61
C ASP A 80 -1.01 0.96 -15.69
N GLU A 81 -1.48 1.68 -16.72
CA GLU A 81 -2.07 1.07 -17.92
C GLU A 81 -1.06 0.19 -18.67
#